data_AF-A0A815TN43-F1
#
_entry.id   AF-A0A815TN43-F1
#
_cell.length_a   1.000
_cell.length_b   1.000
_cell.length_c   1.000
_cell.angle_alpha   90.00
_cell.angle_beta   90.00
_cell.angle_gamma   90.00
#
_symmetry.space_group_name_H-M   'P 1'
#
loop_
_entity.id
_entity.type
_entity.pdbx_description
1 polymer ?
#
loop_
_entity_poly.entity_id
_entity_poly.type
_entity_poly.pdbx_seq_one_letter_code
_entity_poly.pdbx_strand_id
1 'polypeptide(L)'
;PVQDILAKTKVETMRGWPPYKIPDIPTWHTNRVLLIGDAAHCIPPYSGQGAAQAFEDAGYLARLLADQTTLTFGYPTIFAHFEKVRKERFAHVRELTEQSGNMRHTSSKWQWFIKKYLMWFYFYQYERGYLRDGRIFEYDINKEPLLSTDQSTTD
;
A
#
# COMPACT_ATOMS: atom_id res chain seq x y z
N PRO A 1 -10.65 31.86 -9.62
CA PRO A 1 -11.37 30.56 -9.56
C PRO A 1 -11.33 29.88 -8.18
N VAL A 2 -10.16 29.48 -7.64
CA VAL A 2 -10.09 28.78 -6.33
C VAL A 2 -10.58 29.67 -5.18
N GLN A 3 -10.14 30.94 -5.16
CA GLN A 3 -10.55 31.93 -4.15
C GLN A 3 -12.06 32.18 -4.19
N ASP A 4 -12.65 32.23 -5.39
CA ASP A 4 -14.10 32.43 -5.57
C ASP A 4 -14.93 31.24 -5.07
N ILE A 5 -14.42 30.01 -5.26
CA ILE A 5 -15.05 28.80 -4.74
C ILE A 5 -15.01 28.80 -3.21
N LEU A 6 -13.86 29.16 -2.62
CA LEU A 6 -13.71 29.25 -1.16
C LEU A 6 -14.67 30.31 -0.58
N ALA A 7 -14.75 31.49 -1.20
CA ALA A 7 -15.64 32.57 -0.75
C ALA A 7 -17.12 32.19 -0.83
N LYS A 8 -17.51 31.32 -1.76
CA LYS A 8 -18.89 30.82 -1.92
C LYS A 8 -19.19 29.57 -1.09
N THR A 9 -18.17 28.93 -0.52
CA THR A 9 -18.35 27.70 0.25
C THR A 9 -18.74 28.02 1.69
N LYS A 10 -19.90 27.52 2.09
CA LYS A 10 -20.41 27.62 3.46
C LYS A 10 -19.54 26.83 4.43
N VAL A 11 -19.00 27.49 5.46
CA VAL A 11 -18.06 26.87 6.42
C VAL A 11 -18.70 25.68 7.13
N GLU A 12 -20.00 25.74 7.42
CA GLU A 12 -20.77 24.66 8.05
C GLU A 12 -20.82 23.36 7.22
N THR A 13 -20.60 23.47 5.91
CA THR A 13 -20.54 22.31 4.99
C THR A 13 -19.13 21.76 4.84
N MET A 14 -18.11 22.48 5.30
CA MET A 14 -16.74 22.00 5.24
C MET A 14 -16.55 20.83 6.23
N ARG A 15 -15.79 19.85 5.76
CA ARG A 15 -15.41 18.67 6.53
C ARG A 15 -13.92 18.42 6.29
N GLY A 16 -13.20 18.16 7.37
CA GLY A 16 -11.78 17.82 7.33
C GLY A 16 -11.59 16.36 7.74
N TRP A 17 -10.80 15.63 6.95
CA TRP A 17 -10.35 14.27 7.28
C TRP A 17 -8.85 14.29 7.48
N PRO A 18 -8.37 14.45 8.73
CA PRO A 18 -6.95 14.37 8.98
C PRO A 18 -6.47 12.94 8.70
N PRO A 19 -5.31 12.77 8.04
CA PRO A 19 -4.76 11.46 7.78
C PRO A 19 -4.29 10.84 9.10
N TYR A 20 -4.81 9.66 9.42
CA TYR A 20 -4.35 8.84 10.54
C TYR A 20 -3.51 7.67 10.04
N LYS A 21 -2.64 7.18 10.91
CA LYS A 21 -1.87 5.95 10.72
C LYS A 21 -2.07 5.07 11.94
N ILE A 22 -2.09 3.77 11.72
CA ILE A 22 -2.03 2.80 12.82
C ILE A 22 -0.56 2.46 13.13
N PRO A 23 -0.21 2.13 14.38
CA PRO A 23 1.09 1.58 14.70
C PRO A 23 1.28 0.22 14.02
N ASP A 24 2.54 -0.21 13.86
CA ASP A 24 2.84 -1.53 13.31
C ASP A 24 2.29 -2.62 14.23
N ILE A 25 1.33 -3.40 13.74
CA ILE A 25 0.69 -4.47 14.49
C ILE A 25 1.55 -5.74 14.36
N PRO A 26 2.01 -6.33 15.48
CA PRO A 26 2.93 -7.46 15.45
C PRO A 26 2.32 -8.74 14.88
N THR A 27 1.00 -8.91 14.99
CA THR A 27 0.28 -10.08 14.47
C THR A 27 -1.07 -9.66 13.89
N TRP A 28 -1.38 -10.12 12.69
CA TRP A 28 -2.61 -9.77 11.95
C TRP A 28 -3.70 -10.83 12.11
N HIS A 29 -3.41 -11.94 12.75
CA HIS A 29 -4.36 -13.05 12.86
C HIS A 29 -4.42 -13.69 14.25
N THR A 30 -5.48 -14.47 14.44
CA THR A 30 -5.65 -15.43 15.53
C THR A 30 -5.93 -16.80 14.90
N ASN A 31 -6.48 -17.74 15.67
CA ASN A 31 -6.82 -19.07 15.17
C ASN A 31 -7.82 -19.05 14.01
N ARG A 32 -8.78 -18.12 14.00
CA ARG A 32 -9.88 -18.07 13.01
C ARG A 32 -10.27 -16.66 12.56
N VAL A 33 -9.47 -15.66 12.90
CA VAL A 33 -9.69 -14.26 12.49
C VAL A 33 -8.42 -13.75 11.87
N LEU A 34 -8.55 -13.04 10.75
CA LEU A 34 -7.46 -12.41 10.01
C LEU A 34 -7.86 -10.97 9.67
N LEU A 35 -6.96 -10.02 9.94
CA LEU A 35 -7.09 -8.62 9.55
C LEU A 35 -6.54 -8.42 8.13
N ILE A 36 -7.25 -7.61 7.33
CA ILE A 36 -6.84 -7.22 5.98
C ILE A 36 -7.15 -5.74 5.73
N GLY A 37 -6.51 -5.16 4.72
CA GLY A 37 -6.70 -3.75 4.34
C GLY A 37 -6.32 -2.78 5.48
N ASP A 38 -7.03 -1.66 5.57
CA ASP A 38 -6.74 -0.61 6.57
C ASP A 38 -6.80 -1.11 8.02
N ALA A 39 -7.53 -2.20 8.31
CA ALA A 39 -7.57 -2.80 9.65
C ALA A 39 -6.22 -3.44 10.04
N ALA A 40 -5.45 -3.92 9.06
CA ALA A 40 -4.13 -4.50 9.27
C ALA A 40 -3.00 -3.49 9.01
N HIS A 41 -3.17 -2.60 8.03
CA HIS A 41 -2.06 -1.81 7.48
C HIS A 41 -2.44 -0.44 6.88
N CYS A 42 -3.18 0.36 7.64
CA CYS A 42 -3.52 1.74 7.23
C CYS A 42 -2.29 2.62 6.91
N ILE A 43 -2.25 3.19 5.70
CA ILE A 43 -1.20 4.13 5.24
C ILE A 43 -1.76 5.51 4.90
N PRO A 44 -0.94 6.57 5.02
CA PRO A 44 -1.31 7.89 4.53
C PRO A 44 -1.66 7.88 3.02
N PRO A 45 -2.58 8.74 2.56
CA PRO A 45 -3.11 8.69 1.19
C PRO A 45 -2.13 9.22 0.12
N TYR A 46 -0.83 9.32 0.42
CA TYR A 46 0.12 10.00 -0.45
C TYR A 46 0.38 9.26 -1.76
N SER A 47 0.36 7.93 -1.74
CA SER A 47 0.60 7.07 -2.90
C SER A 47 -0.69 6.58 -3.58
N GLY A 48 -1.85 6.77 -2.97
CA GLY A 48 -3.13 6.24 -3.44
C GLY A 48 -3.24 4.71 -3.38
N GLN A 49 -2.34 4.03 -2.65
CA GLN A 49 -2.25 2.56 -2.68
C GLN A 49 -3.09 1.83 -1.63
N GLY A 50 -3.73 2.51 -0.68
CA GLY A 50 -4.46 1.85 0.41
C GLY A 50 -5.55 0.89 -0.08
N ALA A 51 -6.40 1.35 -1.01
CA ALA A 51 -7.43 0.50 -1.60
C ALA A 51 -6.85 -0.65 -2.44
N ALA A 52 -5.77 -0.40 -3.19
CA ALA A 52 -5.11 -1.43 -3.98
C ALA A 52 -4.54 -2.55 -3.09
N GLN A 53 -3.93 -2.20 -1.96
CA GLN A 53 -3.44 -3.17 -0.98
C GLN A 53 -4.57 -4.03 -0.40
N ALA A 54 -5.73 -3.44 -0.08
CA ALA A 54 -6.89 -4.20 0.38
C ALA A 54 -7.42 -5.19 -0.69
N PHE A 55 -7.40 -4.81 -1.97
CA PHE A 55 -7.77 -5.74 -3.06
C PHE A 55 -6.74 -6.85 -3.25
N GLU A 56 -5.45 -6.53 -3.18
CA GLU A 56 -4.39 -7.53 -3.23
C GLU A 56 -4.50 -8.55 -2.09
N ASP A 57 -4.80 -8.09 -0.87
CA ASP A 57 -5.06 -8.95 0.28
C ASP A 57 -6.24 -9.90 0.04
N ALA A 58 -7.38 -9.36 -0.39
CA ALA A 58 -8.57 -10.15 -0.67
C ALA A 58 -8.31 -11.19 -1.76
N GLY A 59 -7.61 -10.80 -2.83
CA GLY A 59 -7.22 -11.70 -3.92
C GLY A 59 -6.30 -12.81 -3.45
N TYR A 60 -5.26 -12.48 -2.66
CA TYR A 60 -4.32 -13.49 -2.19
C TYR A 60 -4.94 -14.44 -1.16
N LEU A 61 -5.74 -13.92 -0.23
CA LEU A 61 -6.47 -14.74 0.74
C LEU A 61 -7.43 -15.70 0.03
N ALA A 62 -8.14 -15.23 -1.00
CA ALA A 62 -9.03 -16.09 -1.80
C ALA A 62 -8.26 -17.23 -2.47
N ARG A 63 -7.04 -16.97 -2.98
CA ARG A 63 -6.19 -18.01 -3.57
C ARG A 63 -5.76 -19.07 -2.55
N LEU A 64 -5.33 -18.64 -1.35
CA LEU A 64 -4.95 -19.56 -0.27
C LEU A 64 -6.13 -20.43 0.19
N LEU A 65 -7.33 -19.86 0.27
CA LEU A 65 -8.52 -20.59 0.71
C LEU A 65 -9.14 -21.47 -0.39
N ALA A 66 -8.87 -21.20 -1.66
CA ALA A 66 -9.34 -22.00 -2.79
C ALA A 66 -8.46 -23.23 -3.07
N ASP A 67 -7.19 -23.21 -2.66
CA ASP A 67 -6.26 -24.31 -2.86
C ASP A 67 -6.44 -25.43 -1.80
N GLN A 68 -6.79 -26.63 -2.25
CA GLN A 68 -7.03 -27.78 -1.37
C GLN A 68 -5.76 -28.21 -0.62
N THR A 69 -4.58 -28.05 -1.23
CA THR A 69 -3.30 -28.39 -0.59
C THR A 69 -3.05 -27.47 0.59
N THR A 70 -3.25 -26.17 0.40
CA THR A 70 -3.14 -25.14 1.44
C THR A 70 -4.08 -25.41 2.62
N LEU A 71 -5.31 -25.87 2.36
CA LEU A 71 -6.28 -26.15 3.43
C LEU A 71 -5.85 -27.29 4.37
N THR A 72 -4.95 -28.19 3.95
CA THR A 72 -4.44 -29.28 4.81
C THR A 72 -3.62 -28.79 6.00
N PHE A 73 -3.03 -27.59 5.91
CA PHE A 73 -2.17 -27.00 6.95
C PHE A 73 -2.96 -26.32 8.09
N GLY A 74 -4.26 -26.11 7.92
CA GLY A 74 -5.15 -25.44 8.87
C GLY A 74 -5.02 -23.90 8.89
N TYR A 75 -6.10 -23.23 9.33
CA TYR A 75 -6.19 -21.75 9.30
C TYR A 75 -5.03 -21.00 9.99
N PRO A 76 -4.53 -21.40 11.18
CA PRO A 76 -3.43 -20.67 11.82
C PRO A 76 -2.18 -20.59 10.95
N THR A 77 -1.81 -21.70 10.30
CA THR A 77 -0.64 -21.78 9.40
C THR A 77 -0.85 -20.96 8.14
N ILE A 78 -2.05 -21.05 7.55
CA ILE A 78 -2.43 -20.28 6.36
C ILE A 78 -2.37 -18.77 6.65
N PHE A 79 -2.89 -18.34 7.80
CA PHE A 79 -2.91 -16.93 8.18
C PHE A 79 -1.51 -16.40 8.53
N ALA A 80 -0.65 -17.22 9.15
CA ALA A 80 0.74 -16.86 9.40
C ALA A 80 1.52 -16.68 8.09
N HIS A 81 1.31 -17.58 7.12
CA HIS A 81 1.88 -17.46 5.78
C HIS A 81 1.39 -16.21 5.05
N PHE A 82 0.08 -15.96 5.08
CA PHE A 82 -0.53 -14.75 4.54
C PHE A 82 0.10 -13.50 5.16
N GLU A 83 0.19 -13.44 6.49
CA GLU A 83 0.76 -12.30 7.22
C GLU A 83 2.19 -12.02 6.77
N LYS A 84 3.04 -13.05 6.66
CA LYS A 84 4.43 -12.90 6.24
C LYS A 84 4.54 -12.25 4.85
N VAL A 85 3.88 -12.84 3.86
CA VAL A 85 3.91 -12.37 2.46
C VAL A 85 3.38 -10.95 2.36
N ARG A 86 2.25 -10.66 3.02
CA ARG A 86 1.60 -9.35 2.91
C ARG A 86 2.32 -8.26 3.69
N LYS A 87 2.97 -8.57 4.82
CA LYS A 87 3.83 -7.60 5.53
C LYS A 87 5.04 -7.18 4.70
N GLU A 88 5.69 -8.10 4.01
CA GLU A 88 6.81 -7.79 3.12
C GLU A 88 6.38 -6.88 1.97
N ARG A 89 5.26 -7.20 1.31
CA ARG A 89 4.65 -6.36 0.27
C ARG A 89 4.29 -4.97 0.80
N PHE A 90 3.65 -4.92 1.95
CA PHE A 90 3.20 -3.67 2.57
C PHE A 90 4.36 -2.76 2.96
N ALA A 91 5.45 -3.31 3.51
CA ALA A 91 6.64 -2.56 3.87
C ALA A 91 7.19 -1.78 2.67
N HIS A 92 7.20 -2.40 1.49
CA HIS A 92 7.63 -1.73 0.26
C HIS A 92 6.71 -0.56 -0.13
N VAL A 93 5.39 -0.77 -0.11
CA VAL A 93 4.40 0.29 -0.42
C VAL A 93 4.49 1.44 0.58
N ARG A 94 4.71 1.13 1.86
CA ARG A 94 4.85 2.13 2.92
C ARG A 94 6.05 3.03 2.67
N GLU A 95 7.22 2.46 2.36
CA GLU A 95 8.43 3.24 2.07
C GLU A 95 8.19 4.27 0.95
N LEU A 96 7.56 3.84 -0.13
CA LEU A 96 7.23 4.69 -1.27
C LEU A 96 6.23 5.79 -0.91
N THR A 97 5.27 5.46 -0.07
CA THR A 97 4.26 6.41 0.44
C THR A 97 4.91 7.49 1.32
N GLU A 98 5.85 7.09 2.19
CA GLU A 98 6.60 8.01 3.05
C GLU A 98 7.53 8.91 2.23
N GLN A 99 8.25 8.37 1.24
CA GLN A 99 9.06 9.15 0.30
C GLN A 99 8.23 10.20 -0.45
N SER A 100 7.06 9.79 -0.96
CA SER A 100 6.13 10.67 -1.65
C SER A 100 5.57 11.77 -0.73
N GLY A 101 5.27 11.43 0.52
CA GLY A 101 4.85 12.38 1.56
C GLY A 101 5.93 13.40 1.87
N ASN A 102 7.16 12.95 2.13
CA ASN A 102 8.30 13.82 2.40
C ASN A 102 8.54 14.80 1.25
N MET A 103 8.53 14.32 0.00
CA MET A 103 8.71 15.19 -1.17
C MET A 103 7.66 16.32 -1.25
N ARG A 104 6.43 16.08 -0.76
CA ARG A 104 5.35 17.07 -0.75
C ARG A 104 5.50 18.08 0.39
N HIS A 105 5.95 17.63 1.57
CA HIS A 105 6.01 18.47 2.77
C HIS A 105 7.31 19.26 2.91
N THR A 106 8.45 18.80 2.37
CA THR A 106 9.78 19.37 2.65
C THR A 106 10.44 20.10 1.47
N SER A 107 9.66 20.51 0.46
CA SER A 107 10.22 21.19 -0.72
C SER A 107 10.67 22.63 -0.41
N SER A 108 11.98 22.89 -0.53
CA SER A 108 12.55 24.25 -0.47
C SER A 108 12.01 25.14 -1.59
N LYS A 109 11.94 26.46 -1.38
CA LYS A 109 11.47 27.43 -2.41
C LYS A 109 12.20 27.27 -3.75
N TRP A 110 13.50 26.97 -3.70
CA TRP A 110 14.33 26.72 -4.88
C TRP A 110 13.99 25.40 -5.59
N GLN A 111 13.73 24.33 -4.85
CA GLN A 111 13.24 23.06 -5.40
C GLN A 111 11.86 23.24 -6.05
N TRP A 112 10.99 24.07 -5.46
CA TRP A 112 9.69 24.40 -6.06
C TRP A 112 9.84 25.21 -7.35
N PHE A 113 10.77 26.15 -7.40
CA PHE A 113 11.11 26.90 -8.62
C PHE A 113 11.62 25.96 -9.73
N ILE A 114 12.56 25.06 -9.42
CA ILE A 114 13.02 24.02 -10.34
C ILE A 114 11.83 23.16 -10.79
N LYS A 115 11.00 22.67 -9.86
CA LYS A 115 9.80 21.89 -10.17
C LYS A 115 8.77 22.67 -10.99
N LYS A 116 8.72 24.00 -10.92
CA LYS A 116 7.74 24.76 -11.70
C LYS A 116 8.16 24.91 -13.15
N TYR A 117 9.45 25.18 -13.41
CA TYR A 117 9.93 25.53 -14.74
C TYR A 117 10.69 24.42 -15.44
N LEU A 118 11.36 23.55 -14.69
CA LEU A 118 12.17 22.45 -15.21
C LEU A 118 11.50 21.08 -15.02
N MET A 119 10.33 20.97 -14.37
CA MET A 119 9.67 19.67 -14.19
C MET A 119 9.22 19.04 -15.49
N TRP A 120 8.79 19.84 -16.48
CA TRP A 120 8.51 19.30 -17.80
C TRP A 120 9.77 18.74 -18.45
N PHE A 121 10.92 19.42 -18.33
CA PHE A 121 12.20 18.91 -18.81
C PHE A 121 12.71 17.71 -18.00
N TYR A 122 12.51 17.71 -16.67
CA TYR A 122 12.80 16.58 -15.80
C TYR A 122 11.95 15.38 -16.19
N PHE A 123 10.65 15.50 -16.42
CA PHE A 123 9.82 14.39 -16.89
C PHE A 123 10.12 13.99 -18.35
N TYR A 124 10.51 14.93 -19.20
CA TYR A 124 10.89 14.67 -20.59
C TYR A 124 12.24 13.93 -20.70
N GLN A 125 13.21 14.31 -19.88
CA GLN A 125 14.55 13.70 -19.87
C GLN A 125 14.61 12.47 -18.93
N TYR A 126 13.85 12.49 -17.85
CA TYR A 126 13.55 11.38 -16.94
C TYR A 126 12.08 10.95 -17.12
N GLU A 127 11.76 10.29 -18.24
CA GLU A 127 10.63 9.35 -18.33
C GLU A 127 10.85 8.11 -17.42
N ARG A 128 11.34 8.35 -16.20
CA ARG A 128 11.81 7.38 -15.20
C ARG A 128 11.30 7.76 -13.81
N GLY A 129 10.07 8.26 -13.73
CA GLY A 129 9.39 8.56 -12.46
C GLY A 129 8.80 7.32 -11.79
N TYR A 130 8.20 7.51 -10.60
CA TYR A 130 7.54 6.49 -9.77
C TYR A 130 6.63 5.49 -10.51
N LEU A 131 6.09 5.88 -11.67
CA LEU A 131 5.23 5.04 -12.51
C LEU A 131 5.94 3.84 -13.15
N ARG A 132 7.29 3.79 -13.17
CA ARG A 132 8.06 2.64 -13.67
C ARG A 132 8.59 1.73 -12.56
N ASP A 133 8.27 1.96 -11.28
CA ASP A 133 8.56 0.93 -10.28
C ASP A 133 7.57 -0.22 -10.49
N GLY A 134 7.97 -1.16 -11.35
CA GLY A 134 7.19 -2.36 -11.66
C GLY A 134 6.86 -3.17 -10.41
N ARG A 135 7.63 -3.00 -9.32
CA ARG A 135 7.34 -3.65 -8.04
C ARG A 135 6.06 -3.15 -7.38
N ILE A 136 5.52 -1.99 -7.77
CA ILE A 136 4.23 -1.50 -7.31
C ILE A 136 3.12 -1.86 -8.29
N PHE A 137 3.28 -1.51 -9.56
CA PHE A 137 2.20 -1.54 -10.56
C PHE A 137 2.19 -2.80 -11.44
N GLU A 138 3.32 -3.49 -11.57
CA GLU A 138 3.43 -4.80 -12.25
C GLU A 138 3.32 -5.96 -11.25
N TYR A 139 3.01 -5.66 -9.98
CA TYR A 139 2.81 -6.67 -8.96
C TYR A 139 1.66 -7.60 -9.34
N ASP A 140 1.98 -8.90 -9.44
CA ASP A 140 1.03 -9.93 -9.83
C ASP A 140 0.79 -10.87 -8.66
N ILE A 141 -0.39 -10.73 -8.06
CA ILE A 141 -0.86 -11.57 -6.95
C ILE A 141 -0.77 -13.04 -7.30
N ASN A 142 -0.93 -13.43 -8.58
CA ASN A 142 -0.93 -14.83 -9.00
C ASN A 142 0.43 -15.51 -8.90
N LYS A 143 1.52 -14.73 -8.85
CA LYS A 143 2.88 -15.24 -8.70
C LYS A 143 3.28 -15.49 -7.25
N GLU A 144 2.47 -15.04 -6.30
CA GLU A 144 2.74 -15.25 -4.88
C GLU A 144 2.68 -16.74 -4.52
N PRO A 145 3.61 -17.22 -3.66
CA PRO A 145 3.73 -18.63 -3.33
C PRO A 145 2.53 -19.07 -2.49
N LEU A 146 1.95 -20.21 -2.86
CA LEU A 146 1.01 -20.93 -2.02
C LEU A 146 1.76 -21.87 -1.08
N LEU A 147 1.09 -22.27 0.01
CA LEU A 147 1.62 -23.32 0.88
C LEU A 147 1.64 -24.64 0.10
N SER A 148 2.82 -25.23 -0.03
CA SER A 148 3.02 -26.53 -0.66
C SER A 148 3.77 -27.45 0.29
N THR A 149 3.54 -28.75 0.14
CA THR A 149 4.10 -29.80 0.99
C THR A 149 5.64 -29.86 0.95
N ASP A 150 6.27 -29.31 -0.09
CA ASP A 150 7.73 -29.28 -0.24
C ASP A 150 8.43 -28.23 0.64
N GLN A 151 7.71 -27.27 1.23
CA GLN A 151 8.31 -26.23 2.08
C GLN A 151 8.44 -26.63 3.56
N SER A 152 8.07 -27.87 3.95
CA SER A 152 8.14 -28.33 5.34
C SER A 152 9.48 -28.96 5.75
N THR A 153 10.53 -28.88 4.93
CA THR A 153 11.81 -29.59 5.16
C THR A 153 13.04 -28.69 5.31
N THR A 154 12.87 -27.38 5.46
CA THR A 154 13.98 -26.47 5.78
C THR A 154 13.70 -25.73 7.08
N ASP A 155 13.93 -26.42 8.19
CA ASP A 155 14.31 -25.88 9.50
C ASP A 155 15.46 -26.74 10.05
#